data_AF-A0A6J1PK31-F1
#
_entry.id   AF-A0A6J1PK31-F1
#
_cell.length_a   1.000
_cell.length_b   1.000
_cell.length_c   1.000
_cell.angle_alpha   90.00
_cell.angle_beta   90.00
_cell.angle_gamma   90.00
#
_symmetry.space_group_name_H-M   'P 1'
#
loop_
_entity.id
_entity.type
_entity.pdbx_description
1 polymer ?
#
loop_
_entity_poly.entity_id
_entity_poly.type
_entity_poly.pdbx_seq_one_letter_code
_entity_poly.pdbx_strand_id
1 'polypeptide(L)'
;MRPSPHLCRARLSPERSMLNARTHTVYTAAGSCGHREMKNILLNISATFWSPDIWLPSNITWEDISPNADNKYANYQHLIFPLPMAFVLLGMRYTLERLLHFLIRYWFAPFGRSLSIKNTRSKRAAPNEILEKAYLSKKTKRKQILALAKQLDWSERQVERWLRLRRSQDKPSTLTKFCESCWRCFYYTYSFFYGLVVLWDKPWLWDIKHCYYNYPYHPVTSDIWWYYMISMAFYWALSFSQFFDVRRKDFWQMFIHHIATISLMCFSWVGNLTRIGSLVLLVHDSADIFLEAAKISKYANYQKICDCIFVVFTILWIGTRIGVYPFWIIYSTSIEAPKIVPMFPAYYIFNSLLILLLLLHAIWTYVILQIAYRAFNAGQMEGDIRSNSSDEVSDTSVNNTPINSTATYTNKSTSKPKTH
;
A
#
# COMPACT_ATOMS: atom_id res chain seq x y z
N MET A 1 -12.81 -77.02 -39.19
CA MET A 1 -14.05 -76.63 -39.90
C MET A 1 -14.33 -75.17 -39.60
N ARG A 2 -14.64 -74.39 -40.66
CA ARG A 2 -14.84 -72.92 -40.80
C ARG A 2 -13.62 -72.03 -41.13
N PRO A 3 -13.82 -71.00 -42.00
CA PRO A 3 -12.83 -70.46 -42.94
C PRO A 3 -12.47 -68.97 -42.69
N SER A 4 -11.59 -68.44 -43.55
CA SER A 4 -11.09 -67.06 -43.66
C SER A 4 -12.12 -65.93 -43.48
N PRO A 5 -11.62 -64.71 -43.23
CA PRO A 5 -12.09 -63.59 -44.04
C PRO A 5 -10.98 -62.68 -44.59
N HIS A 6 -11.36 -62.09 -45.71
CA HIS A 6 -10.64 -61.28 -46.68
C HIS A 6 -9.94 -60.01 -46.17
N LEU A 7 -8.89 -59.65 -46.91
CA LEU A 7 -8.33 -58.31 -47.03
C LEU A 7 -9.41 -57.24 -47.22
N CYS A 8 -9.33 -56.14 -46.47
CA CYS A 8 -9.86 -54.85 -46.89
C CYS A 8 -8.83 -53.75 -46.56
N ARG A 9 -8.01 -53.41 -47.56
CA ARG A 9 -7.00 -52.35 -47.51
C ARG A 9 -7.74 -51.02 -47.66
N ALA A 10 -8.04 -50.34 -46.55
CA ALA A 10 -8.63 -49.01 -46.56
C ALA A 10 -7.63 -48.01 -47.14
N ARG A 11 -7.87 -47.59 -48.38
CA ARG A 11 -7.18 -46.50 -49.08
C ARG A 11 -7.59 -45.19 -48.39
N LEU A 12 -6.74 -44.64 -47.51
CA LEU A 12 -6.92 -43.30 -46.96
C LEU A 12 -6.97 -42.30 -48.13
N SER A 13 -8.06 -41.57 -48.28
CA SER A 13 -8.22 -40.60 -49.36
C SER A 13 -7.21 -39.44 -49.18
N PRO A 14 -6.61 -38.91 -50.27
CA PRO A 14 -5.70 -37.76 -50.21
C PRO A 14 -6.36 -36.51 -49.59
N GLU A 15 -7.68 -36.41 -49.68
CA GLU A 15 -8.46 -35.24 -49.22
C GLU A 15 -8.40 -35.03 -47.70
N ARG A 16 -8.38 -36.09 -46.88
CA ARG A 16 -8.32 -35.93 -45.41
C ARG A 16 -6.98 -35.35 -44.93
N SER A 17 -5.89 -35.63 -45.64
CA SER A 17 -4.56 -35.05 -45.33
C SER A 17 -4.49 -33.57 -45.71
N MET A 18 -5.09 -33.18 -46.84
CA MET A 18 -5.14 -31.78 -47.29
C MET A 18 -6.08 -30.93 -46.43
N LEU A 19 -7.19 -31.48 -45.93
CA LEU A 19 -8.09 -30.77 -45.03
C LEU A 19 -7.45 -30.46 -43.67
N ASN A 20 -6.68 -31.39 -43.10
CA ASN A 20 -5.94 -31.15 -41.85
C ASN A 20 -4.78 -30.17 -42.04
N ALA A 21 -4.09 -30.20 -43.19
CA ALA A 21 -3.04 -29.23 -43.51
C ALA A 21 -3.62 -27.82 -43.74
N ARG A 22 -4.75 -27.69 -44.46
CA ARG A 22 -5.45 -26.41 -44.67
C ARG A 22 -6.00 -25.83 -43.38
N THR A 23 -6.61 -26.64 -42.51
CA THR A 23 -7.11 -26.16 -41.21
C THR A 23 -5.95 -25.71 -40.32
N HIS A 24 -4.87 -26.48 -40.18
CA HIS A 24 -3.68 -26.02 -39.44
C HIS A 24 -3.09 -24.72 -39.99
N THR A 25 -2.98 -24.59 -41.32
CA THR A 25 -2.46 -23.37 -41.97
C THR A 25 -3.36 -22.17 -41.74
N VAL A 26 -4.69 -22.36 -41.78
CA VAL A 26 -5.68 -21.31 -41.51
C VAL A 26 -5.69 -20.91 -40.03
N TYR A 27 -5.58 -21.86 -39.09
CA TYR A 27 -5.45 -21.53 -37.66
C TYR A 27 -4.14 -20.80 -37.35
N THR A 28 -3.02 -21.17 -37.99
CA THR A 28 -1.75 -20.45 -37.84
C THR A 28 -1.76 -19.07 -38.50
N ALA A 29 -2.43 -18.92 -39.65
CA ALA A 29 -2.56 -17.64 -40.34
C ALA A 29 -3.53 -16.69 -39.61
N ALA A 30 -4.64 -17.19 -39.08
CA ALA A 30 -5.58 -16.44 -38.25
C ALA A 30 -4.95 -16.03 -36.91
N GLY A 31 -4.18 -16.93 -36.27
CA GLY A 31 -3.39 -16.62 -35.08
C GLY A 31 -2.29 -15.58 -35.36
N SER A 32 -1.62 -15.67 -36.51
CA SER A 32 -0.63 -14.69 -36.95
C SER A 32 -1.25 -13.34 -37.33
N CYS A 33 -2.47 -13.33 -37.87
CA CYS A 33 -3.22 -12.12 -38.23
C CYS A 33 -3.69 -11.39 -36.97
N GLY A 34 -4.34 -12.09 -36.05
CA GLY A 34 -4.78 -11.52 -34.76
C GLY A 34 -3.61 -11.04 -33.89
N HIS A 35 -2.48 -11.74 -33.92
CA HIS A 35 -1.26 -11.29 -33.22
C HIS A 35 -0.64 -10.03 -33.86
N ARG A 36 -0.70 -9.90 -35.19
CA ARG A 36 -0.23 -8.71 -35.92
C ARG A 36 -1.14 -7.50 -35.68
N GLU A 37 -2.46 -7.72 -35.67
CA GLU A 37 -3.45 -6.68 -35.38
C GLU A 37 -3.32 -6.18 -33.94
N MET A 38 -3.18 -7.10 -32.97
CA MET A 38 -2.93 -6.73 -31.57
C MET A 38 -1.61 -5.96 -31.41
N LYS A 39 -0.54 -6.35 -32.11
CA LYS A 39 0.72 -5.59 -32.15
C LYS A 39 0.52 -4.19 -32.72
N ASN A 40 -0.23 -4.04 -33.81
CA ASN A 40 -0.50 -2.74 -34.42
C ASN A 40 -1.33 -1.84 -33.50
N ILE A 41 -2.33 -2.38 -32.80
CA ILE A 41 -3.11 -1.65 -31.81
C ILE A 41 -2.20 -1.19 -30.66
N LEU A 42 -1.36 -2.07 -30.12
CA LEU A 42 -0.43 -1.72 -29.04
C LEU A 42 0.59 -0.66 -29.47
N LEU A 43 1.12 -0.76 -30.70
CA LEU A 43 2.02 0.25 -31.27
C LEU A 43 1.32 1.59 -31.46
N ASN A 44 0.07 1.60 -31.92
CA ASN A 44 -0.68 2.83 -32.09
C ASN A 44 -1.01 3.50 -30.75
N ILE A 45 -1.39 2.70 -29.73
CA ILE A 45 -1.61 3.19 -28.37
C ILE A 45 -0.31 3.76 -27.80
N SER A 46 0.81 3.05 -27.96
CA SER A 46 2.13 3.51 -27.52
C SER A 46 2.54 4.81 -28.22
N ALA A 47 2.37 4.89 -29.54
CA ALA A 47 2.69 6.09 -30.32
C ALA A 47 1.83 7.28 -29.89
N THR A 48 0.54 7.06 -29.66
CA THR A 48 -0.38 8.09 -29.16
C THR A 48 0.06 8.54 -27.77
N PHE A 49 0.33 7.60 -26.86
CA PHE A 49 0.75 7.89 -25.49
C PHE A 49 2.05 8.67 -25.43
N TRP A 50 3.04 8.36 -26.26
CA TRP A 50 4.33 9.05 -26.35
C TRP A 50 4.31 10.26 -27.28
N SER A 51 3.14 10.73 -27.72
CA SER A 51 3.06 11.96 -28.50
C SER A 51 3.56 13.17 -27.68
N PRO A 52 4.42 14.05 -28.25
CA PRO A 52 4.85 15.29 -27.60
C PRO A 52 3.68 16.13 -27.09
N ASP A 53 2.57 16.17 -27.84
CA ASP A 53 1.37 16.96 -27.49
C ASP A 53 0.73 16.55 -26.15
N ILE A 54 0.97 15.32 -25.68
CA ILE A 54 0.46 14.84 -24.39
C ILE A 54 1.36 15.29 -23.25
N TRP A 55 2.67 15.26 -23.44
CA TRP A 55 3.67 15.36 -22.37
C TRP A 55 4.39 16.69 -22.27
N LEU A 56 4.42 17.47 -23.35
CA LEU A 56 5.26 18.65 -23.49
C LEU A 56 4.44 19.89 -23.81
N PRO A 57 4.93 21.09 -23.43
CA PRO A 57 4.36 22.35 -23.88
C PRO A 57 4.39 22.49 -25.41
N SER A 58 3.56 23.39 -25.94
CA SER A 58 3.55 23.70 -27.37
C SER A 58 4.94 24.13 -27.86
N ASN A 59 5.30 23.68 -29.06
CA ASN A 59 6.60 23.94 -29.73
C ASN A 59 7.82 23.23 -29.11
N ILE A 60 7.64 22.17 -28.31
CA ILE A 60 8.75 21.39 -27.75
C ILE A 60 8.57 19.91 -28.12
N THR A 61 9.65 19.28 -28.54
CA THR A 61 9.70 17.86 -28.93
C THR A 61 10.58 17.05 -27.96
N TRP A 62 10.50 15.73 -28.04
CA TRP A 62 11.38 14.85 -27.26
C TRP A 62 12.87 15.02 -27.59
N GLU A 63 13.20 15.51 -28.79
CA GLU A 63 14.57 15.77 -29.20
C GLU A 63 15.18 16.93 -28.41
N ASP A 64 14.40 17.98 -28.15
CA ASP A 64 14.82 19.18 -27.41
C ASP A 64 15.16 18.90 -25.94
N ILE A 65 14.54 17.87 -25.37
CA ILE A 65 14.74 17.43 -23.97
C ILE A 65 15.44 16.08 -23.87
N SER A 66 15.99 15.58 -24.98
CA SER A 66 16.76 14.35 -24.96
C SER A 66 18.06 14.53 -24.15
N PRO A 67 18.41 13.58 -23.27
CA PRO A 67 19.62 13.68 -22.46
C PRO A 67 20.85 13.60 -23.35
N ASN A 68 21.69 14.65 -23.32
CA ASN A 68 22.93 14.76 -24.06
C ASN A 68 24.12 14.86 -23.10
N ALA A 69 25.36 14.78 -23.61
CA ALA A 69 26.57 14.87 -22.78
C ALA A 69 26.62 16.15 -21.93
N ASP A 70 26.03 17.24 -22.43
CA ASP A 70 25.96 18.54 -21.77
C ASP A 70 24.68 18.74 -20.93
N ASN A 71 23.58 18.08 -21.28
CA ASN A 71 22.26 18.26 -20.68
C ASN A 71 21.79 16.98 -19.98
N LYS A 72 21.92 16.92 -18.65
CA LYS A 72 21.49 15.79 -17.80
C LYS A 72 19.98 15.82 -17.52
N TYR A 73 19.13 15.84 -18.54
CA TYR A 73 17.68 15.83 -18.36
C TYR A 73 17.13 14.46 -17.91
N ALA A 74 15.89 14.45 -17.41
CA ALA A 74 15.23 13.22 -16.98
C ALA A 74 14.95 12.30 -18.17
N ASN A 75 15.48 11.08 -18.13
CA ASN A 75 15.18 10.04 -19.11
C ASN A 75 14.08 9.11 -18.56
N TYR A 76 13.00 8.91 -19.31
CA TYR A 76 11.91 7.99 -18.93
C TYR A 76 12.40 6.55 -18.73
N GLN A 77 13.47 6.13 -19.41
CA GLN A 77 14.08 4.80 -19.25
C GLN A 77 14.59 4.57 -17.83
N HIS A 78 14.88 5.65 -17.08
CA HIS A 78 15.30 5.53 -15.69
C HIS A 78 14.22 4.92 -14.79
N LEU A 79 12.94 4.99 -15.18
CA LEU A 79 11.83 4.38 -14.43
C LEU A 79 11.90 2.84 -14.37
N ILE A 80 12.81 2.21 -15.12
CA ILE A 80 13.09 0.78 -15.03
C ILE A 80 13.94 0.45 -13.80
N PHE A 81 14.84 1.33 -13.35
CA PHE A 81 15.77 1.07 -12.23
C PHE A 81 15.08 0.88 -10.87
N PRO A 82 14.00 1.60 -10.52
CA PRO A 82 13.29 1.40 -9.26
C PRO A 82 12.76 -0.03 -9.05
N LEU A 83 12.43 -0.77 -10.12
CA LEU A 83 11.90 -2.14 -10.01
C LEU A 83 12.91 -3.15 -9.45
N PRO A 84 14.12 -3.35 -10.03
CA PRO A 84 15.14 -4.21 -9.43
C PRO A 84 15.58 -3.67 -8.06
N MET A 85 15.68 -2.35 -7.88
CA MET A 85 16.00 -1.76 -6.57
C MET A 85 14.93 -2.09 -5.52
N ALA A 86 13.65 -2.15 -5.89
CA ALA A 86 12.58 -2.55 -4.99
C ALA A 86 12.76 -4.00 -4.49
N PHE A 87 13.19 -4.93 -5.36
CA PHE A 87 13.50 -6.30 -4.93
C PHE A 87 14.71 -6.34 -3.99
N VAL A 88 15.73 -5.51 -4.21
CA VAL A 88 16.84 -5.37 -3.27
C VAL A 88 16.33 -4.84 -1.92
N LEU A 89 15.50 -3.80 -1.91
CA LEU A 89 14.90 -3.25 -0.68
C LEU A 89 14.00 -4.27 0.04
N LEU A 90 13.29 -5.13 -0.68
CA LEU A 90 12.54 -6.26 -0.10
C LEU A 90 13.48 -7.29 0.54
N GLY A 91 14.61 -7.58 -0.11
CA GLY A 91 15.67 -8.41 0.46
C GLY A 91 16.25 -7.80 1.74
N MET A 92 16.57 -6.50 1.71
CA MET A 92 17.04 -5.74 2.87
C MET A 92 16.01 -5.79 4.01
N ARG A 93 14.74 -5.50 3.72
CA ARG A 93 13.62 -5.62 4.69
C ARG A 93 13.62 -7.01 5.34
N TYR A 94 13.66 -8.07 4.53
CA TYR A 94 13.65 -9.43 5.04
C TYR A 94 14.85 -9.72 5.96
N THR A 95 16.05 -9.29 5.57
CA THR A 95 17.26 -9.48 6.40
C THR A 95 17.17 -8.68 7.70
N LEU A 96 16.70 -7.43 7.65
CA LEU A 96 16.57 -6.59 8.84
C LEU A 96 15.47 -7.06 9.77
N GLU A 97 14.33 -7.52 9.26
CA GLU A 97 13.29 -8.14 10.09
C GLU A 97 13.81 -9.42 10.76
N ARG A 98 14.58 -10.25 10.04
CA ARG A 98 15.23 -11.45 10.60
C ARG A 98 16.26 -11.11 11.66
N LEU A 99 17.13 -10.12 11.39
CA LEU A 99 18.15 -9.65 12.31
C LEU A 99 17.51 -9.00 13.54
N LEU A 100 16.52 -8.14 13.36
CA LEU A 100 15.79 -7.50 14.45
C LEU A 100 15.03 -8.54 15.28
N HIS A 101 14.39 -9.52 14.66
CA HIS A 101 13.74 -10.61 15.36
C HIS A 101 14.77 -11.46 16.14
N PHE A 102 15.94 -11.72 15.58
CA PHE A 102 17.05 -12.38 16.27
C PHE A 102 17.55 -11.53 17.45
N LEU A 103 17.89 -10.26 17.24
CA LEU A 103 18.32 -9.33 18.27
C LEU A 103 17.27 -9.19 19.39
N ILE A 104 15.99 -9.07 19.05
CA ILE A 104 14.91 -9.03 20.04
C ILE A 104 14.81 -10.36 20.79
N ARG A 105 14.97 -11.49 20.12
CA ARG A 105 14.90 -12.81 20.75
C ARG A 105 16.13 -13.13 21.62
N TYR A 106 17.31 -12.64 21.28
CA TYR A 106 18.55 -12.96 21.99
C TYR A 106 18.95 -11.88 23.00
N TRP A 107 18.81 -10.61 22.64
CA TRP A 107 19.19 -9.46 23.47
C TRP A 107 18.04 -8.97 24.34
N PHE A 108 16.84 -8.86 23.77
CA PHE A 108 15.67 -8.34 24.50
C PHE A 108 14.80 -9.42 25.15
N ALA A 109 14.87 -10.70 24.79
CA ALA A 109 14.12 -11.73 25.52
C ALA A 109 14.60 -11.93 26.97
N PRO A 110 15.91 -11.89 27.30
CA PRO A 110 16.34 -11.89 28.70
C PRO A 110 15.93 -10.58 29.41
N PHE A 111 16.03 -9.43 28.75
CA PHE A 111 15.63 -8.12 29.30
C PHE A 111 14.09 -7.95 29.40
N GLY A 112 13.35 -8.59 28.50
CA GLY A 112 11.88 -8.57 28.39
C GLY A 112 11.19 -9.40 29.46
N ARG A 113 11.90 -10.34 30.10
CA ARG A 113 11.43 -10.96 31.35
C ARG A 113 11.42 -9.98 32.51
N SER A 114 12.26 -8.93 32.50
CA SER A 114 12.16 -7.83 33.48
C SER A 114 11.21 -6.70 33.02
N LEU A 115 10.90 -6.58 31.73
CA LEU A 115 10.00 -5.56 31.14
C LEU A 115 8.58 -6.04 30.81
N SER A 116 8.18 -7.25 31.18
CA SER A 116 6.80 -7.78 31.05
C SER A 116 6.19 -7.72 29.63
N ILE A 117 7.00 -7.82 28.57
CA ILE A 117 6.49 -7.96 27.20
C ILE A 117 6.03 -9.42 27.01
N LYS A 118 4.75 -9.69 27.28
CA LYS A 118 4.14 -11.00 27.02
C LYS A 118 4.09 -11.24 25.51
N ASN A 119 4.93 -12.15 25.03
CA ASN A 119 4.90 -12.64 23.65
C ASN A 119 3.66 -13.52 23.47
N THR A 120 2.50 -12.87 23.35
CA THR A 120 1.18 -13.52 23.30
C THR A 120 0.96 -14.01 21.87
N ARG A 121 1.61 -15.12 21.51
CA ARG A 121 1.27 -15.81 20.27
C ARG A 121 -0.13 -16.40 20.45
N SER A 122 -1.04 -16.13 19.50
CA SER A 122 -2.36 -16.76 19.56
C SER A 122 -2.22 -18.28 19.61
N LYS A 123 -3.01 -18.93 20.46
CA LYS A 123 -2.99 -20.40 20.58
C LYS A 123 -3.28 -21.01 19.22
N ARG A 124 -2.60 -22.11 18.90
CA ARG A 124 -2.86 -22.79 17.62
C ARG A 124 -4.19 -23.55 17.67
N ALA A 125 -5.00 -23.44 16.63
CA ALA A 125 -6.17 -24.28 16.47
C ALA A 125 -5.74 -25.74 16.29
N ALA A 126 -6.52 -26.67 16.85
CA ALA A 126 -6.25 -28.09 16.68
C ALA A 126 -6.31 -28.46 15.19
N PRO A 127 -5.41 -29.31 14.67
CA PRO A 127 -5.44 -29.69 13.26
C PRO A 127 -6.77 -30.40 12.93
N ASN A 128 -7.56 -29.85 12.02
CA ASN A 128 -8.81 -30.42 11.54
C ASN A 128 -9.04 -30.03 10.07
N GLU A 129 -8.93 -31.00 9.17
CA GLU A 129 -9.01 -30.78 7.73
C GLU A 129 -10.40 -30.32 7.27
N ILE A 130 -11.47 -30.77 7.92
CA ILE A 130 -12.85 -30.42 7.57
C ILE A 130 -13.09 -28.94 7.90
N LEU A 131 -12.63 -28.49 9.07
CA LEU A 131 -12.73 -27.09 9.46
C LEU A 131 -11.79 -26.18 8.68
N GLU A 132 -10.61 -26.66 8.27
CA GLU A 132 -9.70 -25.92 7.39
C GLU A 132 -10.31 -25.71 5.99
N LYS A 133 -10.93 -26.75 5.41
CA LYS A 133 -11.68 -26.63 4.15
C LYS A 133 -12.83 -25.62 4.27
N ALA A 134 -13.56 -25.65 5.39
CA ALA A 134 -14.64 -24.70 5.65
C ALA A 134 -14.15 -23.26 5.93
N TYR A 135 -12.93 -23.11 6.46
CA TYR A 135 -12.30 -21.81 6.64
C TYR A 135 -11.92 -21.19 5.28
N LEU A 136 -11.32 -22.00 4.39
CA LEU A 136 -10.91 -21.58 3.05
C LEU A 136 -12.09 -21.15 2.16
N SER A 137 -13.32 -21.62 2.44
CA SER A 137 -14.52 -21.22 1.69
C SER A 137 -15.05 -19.80 2.00
N LYS A 138 -14.27 -18.96 2.72
CA LYS A 138 -14.41 -17.50 2.96
C LYS A 138 -15.70 -16.97 3.61
N LYS A 139 -16.83 -17.66 3.56
CA LYS A 139 -18.09 -17.26 4.25
C LYS A 139 -18.74 -18.46 4.92
N THR A 140 -18.38 -18.72 6.17
CA THR A 140 -19.06 -19.70 7.02
C THR A 140 -20.36 -19.08 7.55
N LYS A 141 -21.50 -19.39 6.93
CA LYS A 141 -22.83 -18.97 7.42
C LYS A 141 -23.23 -19.82 8.62
N ARG A 142 -24.15 -19.32 9.47
CA ARG A 142 -24.67 -20.05 10.65
C ARG A 142 -25.17 -21.47 10.30
N LYS A 143 -25.82 -21.63 9.14
CA LYS A 143 -26.27 -22.94 8.61
C LYS A 143 -25.11 -23.92 8.35
N GLN A 144 -23.95 -23.43 7.92
CA GLN A 144 -22.76 -24.26 7.70
C GLN A 144 -22.08 -24.63 9.02
N ILE A 145 -22.10 -23.73 10.03
CA ILE A 145 -21.59 -24.03 11.37
C ILE A 145 -22.37 -25.19 11.98
N LEU A 146 -23.70 -25.21 11.84
CA LEU A 146 -24.58 -26.31 12.26
C LEU A 146 -24.25 -27.63 11.54
N ALA A 147 -24.04 -27.59 10.22
CA ALA A 147 -23.68 -28.77 9.45
C ALA A 147 -22.30 -29.33 9.86
N LEU A 148 -21.31 -28.45 10.08
CA LEU A 148 -19.97 -28.81 10.54
C LEU A 148 -19.98 -29.38 11.96
N ALA A 149 -20.79 -28.81 12.85
CA ALA A 149 -21.00 -29.31 14.20
C ALA A 149 -21.53 -30.76 14.18
N LYS A 150 -22.54 -31.02 13.33
CA LYS A 150 -23.10 -32.37 13.16
C LYS A 150 -22.12 -33.36 12.52
N GLN A 151 -21.31 -32.91 11.55
CA GLN A 151 -20.34 -33.76 10.87
C GLN A 151 -19.15 -34.15 11.77
N LEU A 152 -18.77 -33.29 12.69
CA LEU A 152 -17.60 -33.46 13.57
C LEU A 152 -17.94 -33.98 14.96
N ASP A 153 -19.23 -34.17 15.26
CA ASP A 153 -19.75 -34.43 16.60
C ASP A 153 -19.28 -33.40 17.64
N TRP A 154 -19.25 -32.12 17.22
CA TRP A 154 -18.84 -30.98 18.03
C TRP A 154 -20.02 -30.09 18.33
N SER A 155 -19.98 -29.36 19.45
CA SER A 155 -20.91 -28.25 19.69
C SER A 155 -20.65 -27.10 18.71
N GLU A 156 -21.70 -26.34 18.38
CA GLU A 156 -21.58 -25.10 17.58
C GLU A 156 -20.51 -24.16 18.15
N ARG A 157 -20.45 -24.04 19.48
CA ARG A 157 -19.48 -23.21 20.19
C ARG A 157 -18.03 -23.67 19.97
N GLN A 158 -17.77 -24.97 19.91
CA GLN A 158 -16.43 -25.51 19.63
C GLN A 158 -16.00 -25.19 18.19
N VAL A 159 -16.90 -25.34 17.22
CA VAL A 159 -16.65 -24.98 15.81
C VAL A 159 -16.40 -23.47 15.68
N GLU A 160 -17.23 -22.62 16.29
CA GLU A 160 -17.03 -21.18 16.30
C GLU A 160 -15.73 -20.76 16.98
N ARG A 161 -15.38 -21.39 18.11
CA ARG A 161 -14.13 -21.13 18.83
C ARG A 161 -12.94 -21.53 17.97
N TRP A 162 -12.99 -22.67 17.30
CA TRP A 162 -11.95 -23.10 16.37
C TRP A 162 -11.79 -22.12 15.21
N LEU A 163 -12.88 -21.72 14.56
CA LEU A 163 -12.85 -20.76 13.45
C LEU A 163 -12.36 -19.36 13.88
N ARG A 164 -12.68 -18.94 15.11
CA ARG A 164 -12.13 -17.71 15.69
C ARG A 164 -10.63 -17.85 15.97
N LEU A 165 -10.21 -18.99 16.51
CA LEU A 165 -8.82 -19.26 16.83
C LEU A 165 -7.98 -19.35 15.54
N ARG A 166 -8.45 -20.05 14.51
CA ARG A 166 -7.79 -20.15 13.20
C ARG A 166 -7.62 -18.78 12.55
N ARG A 167 -8.69 -17.95 12.54
CA ARG A 167 -8.61 -16.55 12.08
C ARG A 167 -7.61 -15.71 12.88
N SER A 168 -7.48 -15.95 14.18
CA SER A 168 -6.51 -15.24 15.02
C SER A 168 -5.06 -15.69 14.80
N GLN A 169 -4.83 -16.90 14.29
CA GLN A 169 -3.49 -17.39 13.94
C GLN A 169 -2.94 -16.71 12.69
N ASP A 170 -3.80 -16.30 11.76
CA ASP A 170 -3.39 -15.61 10.53
C ASP A 170 -3.10 -14.11 10.78
N LYS A 171 -3.37 -13.60 11.99
CA LYS A 171 -3.00 -12.24 12.35
C LYS A 171 -1.49 -12.15 12.60
N PRO A 172 -0.80 -11.12 12.08
CA PRO A 172 0.62 -10.93 12.36
C PRO A 172 0.84 -10.70 13.86
N SER A 173 1.95 -11.22 14.37
CA SER A 173 2.30 -11.03 15.77
C SER A 173 2.63 -9.56 16.07
N THR A 174 2.45 -9.11 17.31
CA THR A 174 2.85 -7.75 17.73
C THR A 174 4.32 -7.47 17.42
N LEU A 175 5.19 -8.49 17.57
CA LEU A 175 6.60 -8.40 17.22
C LEU A 175 6.82 -8.19 15.72
N THR A 176 6.06 -8.87 14.87
CA THR A 176 6.10 -8.67 13.42
C THR A 176 5.71 -7.24 13.07
N LYS A 177 4.59 -6.74 13.61
CA LYS A 177 4.15 -5.35 13.41
C LYS A 177 5.18 -4.33 13.91
N PHE A 178 5.82 -4.60 15.05
CA PHE A 178 6.91 -3.79 15.58
C PHE A 178 8.09 -3.74 14.62
N CYS A 179 8.55 -4.89 14.10
CA CYS A 179 9.66 -4.94 13.16
C CYS A 179 9.34 -4.22 11.84
N GLU A 180 8.12 -4.42 11.32
CA GLU A 180 7.63 -3.70 10.14
C GLU A 180 7.65 -2.17 10.34
N SER A 181 7.19 -1.70 11.50
CA SER A 181 7.20 -0.27 11.82
C SER A 181 8.62 0.27 12.05
N CYS A 182 9.53 -0.50 12.66
CA CYS A 182 10.94 -0.13 12.77
C CYS A 182 11.60 0.05 11.40
N TRP A 183 11.37 -0.88 10.47
CA TRP A 183 11.89 -0.79 9.11
C TRP A 183 11.40 0.48 8.39
N ARG A 184 10.09 0.76 8.47
CA ARG A 184 9.51 1.97 7.86
C ARG A 184 10.03 3.24 8.52
N CYS A 185 10.09 3.28 9.85
CA CYS A 185 10.63 4.42 10.59
C CYS A 185 12.09 4.71 10.20
N PHE A 186 12.93 3.68 10.10
CA PHE A 186 14.31 3.82 9.65
C PHE A 186 14.38 4.40 8.23
N TYR A 187 13.59 3.86 7.31
CA TYR A 187 13.54 4.36 5.94
C TYR A 187 13.09 5.82 5.87
N TYR A 188 11.96 6.18 6.48
CA TYR A 188 11.44 7.56 6.43
C TYR A 188 12.39 8.55 7.07
N THR A 189 13.06 8.16 8.16
CA THR A 189 14.09 8.99 8.79
C THR A 189 15.25 9.24 7.83
N TYR A 190 15.79 8.18 7.23
CA TYR A 190 16.86 8.29 6.23
C TYR A 190 16.44 9.16 5.04
N SER A 191 15.26 8.87 4.44
CA SER A 191 14.72 9.57 3.28
C SER A 191 14.52 11.06 3.54
N PHE A 192 13.96 11.42 4.70
CA PHE A 192 13.73 12.81 5.09
C PHE A 192 15.05 13.59 5.25
N PHE A 193 16.02 13.05 5.99
CA PHE A 193 17.32 13.72 6.16
C PHE A 193 18.11 13.79 4.86
N TYR A 194 18.09 12.74 4.05
CA TYR A 194 18.71 12.75 2.73
C TYR A 194 18.06 13.81 1.83
N GLY A 195 16.73 13.86 1.78
CA GLY A 195 15.98 14.87 1.04
C GLY A 195 16.27 16.30 1.51
N LEU A 196 16.34 16.53 2.83
CA LEU A 196 16.72 17.84 3.38
C LEU A 196 18.12 18.26 2.93
N VAL A 197 19.11 17.38 3.04
CA VAL A 197 20.51 17.68 2.65
C VAL A 197 20.60 17.99 1.16
N VAL A 198 19.93 17.21 0.31
CA VAL A 198 19.94 17.35 -1.15
C VAL A 198 19.20 18.59 -1.64
N LEU A 199 18.15 19.01 -0.93
CA LEU A 199 17.33 20.16 -1.31
C LEU A 199 17.77 21.47 -0.67
N TRP A 200 18.61 21.44 0.38
CA TRP A 200 18.99 22.62 1.15
C TRP A 200 19.64 23.72 0.29
N ASP A 201 20.50 23.33 -0.64
CA ASP A 201 21.22 24.20 -1.57
C ASP A 201 20.38 24.56 -2.81
N LYS A 202 19.18 24.00 -2.95
CA LYS A 202 18.34 24.19 -4.14
C LYS A 202 17.36 25.35 -3.94
N PRO A 203 17.27 26.30 -4.89
CA PRO A 203 16.47 27.52 -4.69
C PRO A 203 14.96 27.23 -4.59
N TRP A 204 14.48 26.16 -5.22
CA TRP A 204 13.05 25.80 -5.19
C TRP A 204 12.56 25.26 -3.84
N LEU A 205 13.46 24.90 -2.91
CA LEU A 205 13.07 24.61 -1.54
C LEU A 205 12.53 25.87 -0.82
N TRP A 206 13.14 27.02 -1.11
CA TRP A 206 12.87 28.29 -0.45
C TRP A 206 11.87 29.15 -1.21
N ASP A 207 11.91 29.13 -2.54
CA ASP A 207 10.93 29.78 -3.41
C ASP A 207 10.43 28.83 -4.50
N ILE A 208 9.20 28.35 -4.30
CA ILE A 208 8.55 27.35 -5.16
C ILE A 208 8.43 27.79 -6.62
N LYS A 209 8.48 29.10 -6.94
CA LYS A 209 8.41 29.60 -8.33
C LYS A 209 9.61 29.14 -9.17
N HIS A 210 10.75 28.88 -8.54
CA HIS A 210 11.92 28.28 -9.18
C HIS A 210 11.66 26.85 -9.68
N CYS A 211 10.55 26.23 -9.31
CA CYS A 211 10.10 24.99 -9.94
C CYS A 211 9.65 25.16 -11.39
N TYR A 212 9.36 26.39 -11.86
CA TYR A 212 8.81 26.64 -13.20
C TYR A 212 9.71 27.48 -14.09
N TYR A 213 10.63 28.26 -13.51
CA TYR A 213 11.57 29.04 -14.31
C TYR A 213 12.43 28.14 -15.21
N ASN A 214 12.54 28.51 -16.49
CA ASN A 214 13.21 27.74 -17.55
C ASN A 214 12.64 26.33 -17.79
N TYR A 215 11.42 26.03 -17.33
CA TYR A 215 10.75 24.79 -17.69
C TYR A 215 10.50 24.74 -19.20
N PRO A 216 10.71 23.58 -19.89
CA PRO A 216 11.02 22.24 -19.37
C PRO A 216 12.53 21.90 -19.29
N TYR A 217 13.43 22.86 -19.43
CA TYR A 217 14.89 22.65 -19.48
C TYR A 217 15.52 22.53 -18.08
N HIS A 218 15.07 21.57 -17.28
CA HIS A 218 15.58 21.34 -15.93
C HIS A 218 16.56 20.17 -15.89
N PRO A 219 17.86 20.40 -15.65
CA PRO A 219 18.81 19.31 -15.45
C PRO A 219 18.55 18.60 -14.12
N VAL A 220 18.66 17.29 -14.13
CA VAL A 220 18.58 16.43 -12.95
C VAL A 220 19.99 16.12 -12.47
N THR A 221 20.33 16.65 -11.31
CA THR A 221 21.59 16.37 -10.64
C THR A 221 21.58 14.96 -10.01
N SER A 222 22.75 14.35 -9.85
CA SER A 222 22.86 12.93 -9.43
C SER A 222 22.30 12.65 -8.03
N ASP A 223 22.39 13.61 -7.13
CA ASP A 223 21.78 13.64 -5.80
C ASP A 223 20.25 13.53 -5.86
N ILE A 224 19.60 14.34 -6.71
CA ILE A 224 18.14 14.29 -6.94
C ILE A 224 17.75 12.97 -7.59
N TRP A 225 18.54 12.49 -8.56
CA TRP A 225 18.30 11.20 -9.20
C TRP A 225 18.26 10.07 -8.18
N TRP A 226 19.26 9.96 -7.30
CA TRP A 226 19.28 8.94 -6.25
C TRP A 226 18.12 9.11 -5.27
N TYR A 227 17.80 10.34 -4.87
CA TYR A 227 16.66 10.61 -3.99
C TYR A 227 15.36 10.05 -4.58
N TYR A 228 15.12 10.34 -5.85
CA TYR A 228 13.90 9.95 -6.55
C TYR A 228 13.83 8.44 -6.81
N MET A 229 14.94 7.83 -7.25
CA MET A 229 14.99 6.40 -7.58
C MET A 229 14.85 5.52 -6.34
N ILE A 230 15.54 5.86 -5.25
CA ILE A 230 15.39 5.15 -3.97
C ILE A 230 13.97 5.30 -3.44
N SER A 231 13.40 6.51 -3.50
CA SER A 231 12.01 6.77 -3.10
C SER A 231 11.01 5.93 -3.87
N MET A 232 11.12 5.94 -5.20
CA MET A 232 10.23 5.15 -6.06
C MET A 232 10.39 3.64 -5.81
N ALA A 233 11.62 3.16 -5.62
CA ALA A 233 11.91 1.77 -5.32
C ALA A 233 11.27 1.33 -3.99
N PHE A 234 11.27 2.20 -2.98
CA PHE A 234 10.63 1.91 -1.71
C PHE A 234 9.10 1.82 -1.84
N TYR A 235 8.46 2.71 -2.59
CA TYR A 235 7.01 2.63 -2.84
C TYR A 235 6.62 1.39 -3.67
N TRP A 236 7.46 0.98 -4.63
CA TRP A 236 7.29 -0.31 -5.33
C TRP A 236 7.43 -1.49 -4.37
N ALA A 237 8.43 -1.48 -3.48
CA ALA A 237 8.61 -2.52 -2.47
C ALA A 237 7.40 -2.61 -1.53
N LEU A 238 6.86 -1.48 -1.08
CA LEU A 238 5.62 -1.43 -0.29
C LEU A 238 4.42 -1.98 -1.08
N SER A 239 4.30 -1.64 -2.36
CA SER A 239 3.23 -2.11 -3.23
C SER A 239 3.25 -3.62 -3.42
N PHE A 240 4.41 -4.20 -3.69
CA PHE A 240 4.57 -5.65 -3.84
C PHE A 240 4.36 -6.40 -2.53
N SER A 241 4.98 -5.93 -1.44
CA SER A 241 4.85 -6.58 -0.14
C SER A 241 3.43 -6.56 0.40
N GLN A 242 2.63 -5.53 0.09
CA GLN A 242 1.24 -5.45 0.51
C GLN A 242 0.36 -6.63 0.05
N PHE A 243 0.70 -7.32 -1.05
CA PHE A 243 -0.01 -8.52 -1.51
C PHE A 243 0.36 -9.79 -0.74
N PHE A 244 1.56 -9.83 -0.16
CA PHE A 244 2.05 -10.94 0.64
C PHE A 244 1.78 -10.73 2.14
N ASP A 245 1.69 -9.48 2.56
CA ASP A 245 1.33 -9.08 3.92
C ASP A 245 -0.16 -9.40 4.20
N VAL A 246 -0.48 -9.61 5.48
CA VAL A 246 -1.85 -9.95 5.88
C VAL A 246 -2.79 -8.80 5.54
N ARG A 247 -3.83 -9.10 4.74
CA ARG A 247 -4.80 -8.11 4.27
C ARG A 247 -5.52 -7.43 5.43
N ARG A 248 -5.22 -6.15 5.64
CA ARG A 248 -5.89 -5.27 6.60
C ARG A 248 -7.17 -4.67 6.00
N LYS A 249 -7.99 -4.04 6.85
CA LYS A 249 -9.31 -3.49 6.45
C LYS A 249 -9.20 -2.27 5.54
N ASP A 250 -8.07 -1.56 5.62
CA ASP A 250 -7.67 -0.40 4.81
C ASP A 250 -6.91 -0.77 3.52
N PHE A 251 -6.84 -2.07 3.18
CA PHE A 251 -6.05 -2.56 2.04
C PHE A 251 -6.31 -1.78 0.74
N TRP A 252 -7.58 -1.54 0.38
CA TRP A 252 -7.90 -0.85 -0.87
C TRP A 252 -7.48 0.62 -0.86
N GLN A 253 -7.64 1.31 0.29
CA GLN A 253 -7.24 2.70 0.42
C GLN A 253 -5.72 2.86 0.31
N MET A 254 -4.96 2.01 1.01
CA MET A 254 -3.49 2.00 0.92
C MET A 254 -3.00 1.56 -0.47
N PHE A 255 -3.69 0.63 -1.12
CA PHE A 255 -3.35 0.21 -2.48
C PHE A 255 -3.56 1.34 -3.49
N ILE A 256 -4.72 2.02 -3.45
CA ILE A 256 -5.01 3.19 -4.30
C ILE A 256 -3.97 4.29 -4.06
N HIS A 257 -3.60 4.53 -2.80
CA HIS A 257 -2.54 5.47 -2.44
C HIS A 257 -1.20 5.12 -3.07
N HIS A 258 -0.75 3.87 -2.99
CA HIS A 258 0.52 3.45 -3.59
C HIS A 258 0.50 3.58 -5.12
N ILE A 259 -0.60 3.19 -5.78
CA ILE A 259 -0.74 3.37 -7.23
C ILE A 259 -0.73 4.86 -7.60
N ALA A 260 -1.43 5.71 -6.84
CA ALA A 260 -1.46 7.15 -7.08
C ALA A 260 -0.08 7.79 -6.87
N THR A 261 0.64 7.44 -5.81
CA THR A 261 1.98 7.97 -5.52
C THR A 261 3.03 7.51 -6.53
N ILE A 262 3.05 6.22 -6.90
CA ILE A 262 3.93 5.72 -7.97
C ILE A 262 3.61 6.42 -9.29
N SER A 263 2.32 6.58 -9.62
CA SER A 263 1.91 7.31 -10.84
C SER A 263 2.36 8.76 -10.80
N LEU A 264 2.18 9.47 -9.68
CA LEU A 264 2.66 10.84 -9.50
C LEU A 264 4.17 10.95 -9.74
N MET A 265 4.94 10.01 -9.18
CA MET A 265 6.37 10.00 -9.37
C MET A 265 6.78 9.71 -10.82
N CYS A 266 6.10 8.79 -11.51
CA CYS A 266 6.33 8.51 -12.92
C CYS A 266 6.00 9.72 -13.80
N PHE A 267 4.84 10.35 -13.61
CA PHE A 267 4.42 11.53 -14.38
C PHE A 267 5.34 12.72 -14.11
N SER A 268 5.73 12.93 -12.85
CA SER A 268 6.68 13.99 -12.48
C SER A 268 8.06 13.75 -13.10
N TRP A 269 8.51 12.51 -13.23
CA TRP A 269 9.78 12.19 -13.88
C TRP A 269 9.74 12.39 -15.40
N VAL A 270 8.72 11.83 -16.08
CA VAL A 270 8.59 11.90 -17.54
C VAL A 270 8.32 13.34 -18.00
N GLY A 271 7.49 14.10 -17.27
CA GLY A 271 7.22 15.50 -17.56
C GLY A 271 8.29 16.47 -17.06
N ASN A 272 9.46 16.00 -16.59
CA ASN A 272 10.51 16.83 -16.00
C ASN A 272 10.05 17.79 -14.88
N LEU A 273 9.02 17.41 -14.11
CA LEU A 273 8.50 18.12 -12.94
C LEU A 273 9.19 17.64 -11.65
N THR A 274 10.47 17.27 -11.74
CA THR A 274 11.23 16.63 -10.64
C THR A 274 11.41 17.56 -9.46
N ARG A 275 11.51 18.88 -9.69
CA ARG A 275 11.59 19.92 -8.63
C ARG A 275 10.37 19.88 -7.72
N ILE A 276 9.16 19.95 -8.28
CA ILE A 276 7.91 19.81 -7.50
C ILE A 276 7.82 18.43 -6.85
N GLY A 277 8.14 17.37 -7.60
CA GLY A 277 8.11 16.00 -7.07
C GLY A 277 9.00 15.83 -5.82
N SER A 278 10.18 16.44 -5.81
CA SER A 278 11.10 16.39 -4.67
C SER A 278 10.56 17.11 -3.43
N LEU A 279 9.84 18.22 -3.60
CA LEU A 279 9.16 18.92 -2.49
C LEU A 279 8.00 18.10 -1.94
N VAL A 280 7.23 17.44 -2.81
CA VAL A 280 6.15 16.54 -2.40
C VAL A 280 6.71 15.42 -1.54
N LEU A 281 7.76 14.72 -1.99
CA LEU A 281 8.42 13.65 -1.21
C LEU A 281 8.86 14.14 0.18
N LEU A 282 9.58 15.28 0.23
CA LEU A 282 10.11 15.84 1.47
C LEU A 282 9.02 16.18 2.49
N VAL A 283 7.95 16.86 2.05
CA VAL A 283 6.83 17.24 2.91
C VAL A 283 6.12 16.00 3.46
N HIS A 284 6.01 14.94 2.65
CA HIS A 284 5.30 13.73 3.05
C HIS A 284 6.08 12.93 4.09
N ASP A 285 7.38 12.69 3.88
CA ASP A 285 8.20 11.86 4.77
C ASP A 285 8.29 12.40 6.20
N SER A 286 8.19 13.72 6.39
CA SER A 286 8.35 14.39 7.69
C SER A 286 7.40 13.89 8.80
N ALA A 287 6.11 13.71 8.49
CA ALA A 287 5.11 13.25 9.46
C ALA A 287 5.13 11.72 9.65
N ASP A 288 5.56 10.98 8.62
CA ASP A 288 5.52 9.52 8.61
C ASP A 288 6.55 8.90 9.58
N ILE A 289 7.64 9.62 9.88
CA ILE A 289 8.60 9.27 10.94
C ILE A 289 7.88 9.13 12.28
N PHE A 290 7.10 10.15 12.67
CA PHE A 290 6.40 10.16 13.95
C PHE A 290 5.24 9.17 14.00
N LEU A 291 4.58 8.94 12.85
CA LEU A 291 3.55 7.91 12.71
C LEU A 291 4.10 6.53 13.05
N GLU A 292 5.22 6.14 12.44
CA GLU A 292 5.83 4.84 12.70
C GLU A 292 6.47 4.77 14.09
N ALA A 293 7.04 5.87 14.61
CA ALA A 293 7.54 5.94 15.98
C ALA A 293 6.44 5.74 17.05
N ALA A 294 5.24 6.30 16.83
CA ALA A 294 4.10 6.09 17.71
C ALA A 294 3.67 4.62 17.72
N LYS A 295 3.62 3.96 16.55
CA LYS A 295 3.32 2.51 16.45
C LYS A 295 4.35 1.66 17.19
N ILE A 296 5.65 1.94 17.02
CA ILE A 296 6.75 1.26 17.73
C ILE A 296 6.54 1.36 19.25
N SER A 297 6.26 2.56 19.75
CA SER A 297 6.01 2.81 21.18
C SER A 297 4.76 2.09 21.69
N LYS A 298 3.69 2.06 20.88
CA LYS A 298 2.47 1.30 21.20
C LYS A 298 2.75 -0.20 21.31
N TYR A 299 3.46 -0.78 20.34
CA TYR A 299 3.79 -2.21 20.34
C TYR A 299 4.78 -2.59 21.44
N ALA A 300 5.63 -1.66 21.89
CA ALA A 300 6.51 -1.81 23.05
C ALA A 300 5.80 -1.62 24.41
N ASN A 301 4.50 -1.28 24.43
CA ASN A 301 3.71 -0.95 25.62
C ASN A 301 4.17 0.31 26.38
N TYR A 302 4.87 1.24 25.72
CA TYR A 302 5.24 2.54 26.30
C TYR A 302 4.16 3.60 26.03
N GLN A 303 3.03 3.50 26.74
CA GLN A 303 1.84 4.31 26.46
C GLN A 303 2.09 5.82 26.58
N LYS A 304 2.79 6.29 27.64
CA LYS A 304 3.08 7.73 27.81
C LYS A 304 3.90 8.32 26.66
N ILE A 305 4.91 7.57 26.18
CA ILE A 305 5.75 7.97 25.05
C ILE A 305 4.92 7.94 23.76
N CYS A 306 4.12 6.89 23.57
CA CYS A 306 3.20 6.77 22.43
C CYS A 306 2.26 7.98 22.34
N ASP A 307 1.64 8.39 23.45
CA ASP A 307 0.69 9.51 23.48
C ASP A 307 1.39 10.84 23.16
N CYS A 308 2.59 11.06 23.71
CA CYS A 308 3.41 12.24 23.39
C CYS A 308 3.79 12.30 21.90
N ILE A 309 4.31 11.20 21.35
CA ILE A 309 4.66 11.12 19.92
C ILE A 309 3.42 11.28 19.05
N PHE A 310 2.27 10.72 19.45
CA PHE A 310 1.03 10.84 18.70
C PHE A 310 0.52 12.30 18.61
N VAL A 311 0.69 13.09 19.66
CA VAL A 311 0.37 14.53 19.62
C VAL A 311 1.28 15.26 18.62
N VAL A 312 2.60 15.03 18.69
CA VAL A 312 3.57 15.62 17.76
C VAL A 312 3.27 15.21 16.32
N PHE A 313 2.99 13.92 16.09
CA PHE A 313 2.55 13.38 14.81
C PHE A 313 1.30 14.11 14.30
N THR A 314 0.27 14.31 15.14
CA THR A 314 -0.99 14.94 14.72
C THR A 314 -0.77 16.39 14.28
N ILE A 315 0.03 17.14 15.03
CA ILE A 315 0.38 18.54 14.69
C ILE A 315 1.13 18.59 13.36
N LEU A 316 2.17 17.76 13.21
CA LEU A 316 2.95 17.70 11.98
C LEU A 316 2.13 17.22 10.79
N TRP A 317 1.26 16.23 10.96
CA TRP A 317 0.37 15.73 9.91
C TRP A 317 -0.56 16.83 9.40
N ILE A 318 -1.22 17.57 10.29
CA ILE A 318 -2.11 18.68 9.89
C ILE A 318 -1.30 19.78 9.21
N GLY A 319 -0.17 20.19 9.79
CA GLY A 319 0.69 21.23 9.22
C GLY A 319 1.19 20.88 7.83
N THR A 320 1.68 19.66 7.62
CA THR A 320 2.30 19.23 6.36
C THR A 320 1.27 18.82 5.30
N ARG A 321 0.26 18.02 5.66
CA ARG A 321 -0.70 17.43 4.70
C ARG A 321 -1.91 18.31 4.42
N ILE A 322 -2.34 19.13 5.37
CA ILE A 322 -3.52 20.00 5.25
C ILE A 322 -3.13 21.48 5.16
N GLY A 323 -1.98 21.87 5.69
CA GLY A 323 -1.41 23.22 5.52
C GLY A 323 -0.54 23.32 4.27
N VAL A 324 0.72 22.91 4.40
CA VAL A 324 1.76 23.11 3.38
C VAL A 324 1.38 22.46 2.04
N TYR A 325 0.97 21.20 2.03
CA TYR A 325 0.70 20.49 0.78
C TYR A 325 -0.37 21.16 -0.11
N PRO A 326 -1.60 21.47 0.35
CA PRO A 326 -2.60 22.12 -0.50
C PRO A 326 -2.32 23.61 -0.76
N PHE A 327 -1.93 24.38 0.27
CA PHE A 327 -1.81 25.84 0.15
C PHE A 327 -0.49 26.32 -0.45
N TRP A 328 0.57 25.50 -0.38
CA TRP A 328 1.85 25.82 -0.99
C TRP A 328 2.05 25.03 -2.28
N ILE A 329 2.04 23.69 -2.23
CA ILE A 329 2.38 22.87 -3.40
C ILE A 329 1.24 22.86 -4.43
N ILE A 330 0.04 22.40 -4.06
CA ILE A 330 -1.09 22.29 -5.02
C ILE A 330 -1.50 23.67 -5.54
N TYR A 331 -1.51 24.69 -4.69
CA TYR A 331 -1.77 26.07 -5.14
C TYR A 331 -0.76 26.51 -6.19
N SER A 332 0.54 26.27 -5.95
CA SER A 332 1.58 26.64 -6.89
C SER A 332 1.42 25.90 -8.22
N THR A 333 1.21 24.57 -8.20
CA THR A 333 1.07 23.80 -9.44
C THR A 333 -0.23 24.09 -10.19
N SER A 334 -1.32 24.37 -9.48
CA SER A 334 -2.64 24.54 -10.10
C SER A 334 -2.93 25.98 -10.53
N ILE A 335 -2.34 26.99 -9.85
CA ILE A 335 -2.68 28.41 -10.04
C ILE A 335 -1.48 29.23 -10.51
N GLU A 336 -0.28 29.00 -9.97
CA GLU A 336 0.91 29.78 -10.37
C GLU A 336 1.54 29.26 -11.66
N ALA A 337 1.70 27.94 -11.78
CA ALA A 337 2.33 27.33 -12.95
C ALA A 337 1.63 27.67 -14.28
N PRO A 338 0.28 27.65 -14.39
CA PRO A 338 -0.43 28.06 -15.62
C PRO A 338 -0.18 29.51 -16.05
N LYS A 339 0.32 30.37 -15.15
CA LYS A 339 0.67 31.75 -15.47
C LYS A 339 2.08 31.89 -16.06
N ILE A 340 2.93 30.86 -15.90
CA ILE A 340 4.35 30.89 -16.27
C ILE A 340 4.64 29.96 -17.45
N VAL A 341 3.97 28.79 -17.50
CA VAL A 341 4.27 27.70 -18.43
C VAL A 341 3.03 27.39 -19.28
N PRO A 342 3.16 27.08 -20.58
CA PRO A 342 2.04 26.57 -21.37
C PRO A 342 1.62 25.20 -20.84
N MET A 343 0.32 25.04 -20.57
CA MET A 343 -0.22 23.81 -19.99
C MET A 343 -0.43 22.73 -21.07
N PHE A 344 -0.21 21.47 -20.70
CA PHE A 344 -0.34 20.29 -21.56
C PHE A 344 -1.15 19.17 -20.86
N PRO A 345 -1.70 18.19 -21.59
CA PRO A 345 -2.60 17.18 -21.03
C PRO A 345 -2.04 16.41 -19.82
N ALA A 346 -0.79 15.92 -19.89
CA ALA A 346 -0.17 15.19 -18.78
C ALA A 346 -0.01 16.05 -17.52
N TYR A 347 0.10 17.38 -17.65
CA TYR A 347 0.12 18.30 -16.51
C TYR A 347 -1.20 18.30 -15.74
N TYR A 348 -2.34 18.25 -16.44
CA TYR A 348 -3.65 18.14 -15.81
C TYR A 348 -3.86 16.80 -15.12
N ILE A 349 -3.35 15.71 -15.72
CA ILE A 349 -3.37 14.37 -15.09
C ILE A 349 -2.53 14.39 -13.80
N PHE A 350 -1.34 14.97 -13.85
CA PHE A 350 -0.48 15.13 -12.67
C PHE A 350 -1.17 15.89 -11.54
N ASN A 351 -1.78 17.06 -11.83
CA ASN A 351 -2.52 17.82 -10.83
C ASN A 351 -3.76 17.08 -10.30
N SER A 352 -4.45 16.33 -11.16
CA SER A 352 -5.60 15.50 -10.73
C SER A 352 -5.16 14.41 -9.76
N LEU A 353 -3.99 13.79 -9.97
CA LEU A 353 -3.42 12.83 -9.04
C LEU A 353 -2.98 13.49 -7.71
N LEU A 354 -2.46 14.73 -7.74
CA LEU A 354 -2.14 15.48 -6.52
C LEU A 354 -3.40 15.77 -5.68
N ILE A 355 -4.50 16.13 -6.34
CA ILE A 355 -5.81 16.34 -5.71
C ILE A 355 -6.36 15.03 -5.16
N LEU A 356 -6.26 13.92 -5.92
CA LEU A 356 -6.62 12.59 -5.42
C LEU A 356 -5.86 12.30 -4.12
N LEU A 357 -4.55 12.54 -4.10
CA LEU A 357 -3.73 12.35 -2.90
C LEU A 357 -4.20 13.22 -1.72
N LEU A 358 -4.60 14.48 -1.97
CA LEU A 358 -5.19 15.36 -0.96
C LEU A 358 -6.51 14.80 -0.38
N LEU A 359 -7.38 14.22 -1.22
CA LEU A 359 -8.62 13.59 -0.77
C LEU A 359 -8.34 12.42 0.18
N LEU A 360 -7.35 11.59 -0.14
CA LEU A 360 -6.94 10.52 0.76
C LEU A 360 -6.40 11.08 2.09
N HIS A 361 -5.60 12.16 2.06
CA HIS A 361 -5.15 12.84 3.28
C HIS A 361 -6.30 13.39 4.12
N ALA A 362 -7.34 13.96 3.50
CA ALA A 362 -8.52 14.43 4.22
C ALA A 362 -9.23 13.28 4.96
N ILE A 363 -9.37 12.11 4.30
CA ILE A 363 -9.95 10.91 4.92
C ILE A 363 -9.12 10.46 6.12
N TRP A 364 -7.80 10.34 5.98
CA TRP A 364 -6.94 9.96 7.12
C TRP A 364 -6.92 11.01 8.22
N THR A 365 -6.95 12.29 7.88
CA THR A 365 -7.02 13.38 8.87
C THR A 365 -8.29 13.26 9.70
N TYR A 366 -9.43 12.98 9.08
CA TYR A 366 -10.68 12.71 9.81
C TYR A 366 -10.52 11.55 10.80
N VAL A 367 -9.89 10.44 10.38
CA VAL A 367 -9.65 9.29 11.26
C VAL A 367 -8.69 9.64 12.41
N ILE A 368 -7.61 10.37 12.12
CA ILE A 368 -6.62 10.80 13.14
C ILE A 368 -7.30 11.69 14.19
N LEU A 369 -8.08 12.69 13.75
CA LEU A 369 -8.83 13.57 14.65
C LEU A 369 -9.87 12.81 15.48
N GLN A 370 -10.53 11.81 14.89
CA GLN A 370 -11.47 10.95 15.63
C GLN A 370 -10.76 10.15 16.73
N ILE A 371 -9.57 9.62 16.47
CA ILE A 371 -8.75 8.91 17.47
C ILE A 371 -8.30 9.89 18.56
N ALA A 372 -7.82 11.08 18.19
CA ALA A 372 -7.41 12.11 19.13
C ALA A 372 -8.56 12.55 20.06
N TYR A 373 -9.75 12.78 19.49
CA TYR A 373 -10.96 13.14 20.23
C TYR A 373 -11.37 12.05 21.24
N ARG A 374 -11.34 10.78 20.82
CA ARG A 374 -11.63 9.63 21.71
C ARG A 374 -10.61 9.51 22.83
N ALA A 375 -9.33 9.69 22.53
CA ALA A 375 -8.26 9.64 23.52
C ALA A 375 -8.41 10.76 24.57
N PHE A 376 -8.75 11.97 24.13
CA PHE A 376 -9.00 13.10 25.02
C PHE A 376 -10.22 12.87 25.93
N ASN A 377 -11.34 12.42 25.38
CA ASN A 377 -12.53 12.12 26.16
C ASN A 377 -12.33 10.96 27.14
N ALA A 378 -11.55 9.94 26.76
CA ALA A 378 -11.21 8.83 27.67
C ALA A 378 -10.34 9.29 28.84
N GLY A 379 -9.41 10.24 28.61
CA GLY A 379 -8.64 10.87 29.67
C GLY A 379 -9.49 11.72 30.63
N GLN A 380 -10.61 12.28 30.17
CA GLN A 380 -11.57 12.97 31.04
C GLN A 380 -12.45 12.02 31.86
N MET A 381 -12.60 10.76 31.43
CA MET A 381 -13.35 9.71 32.14
C MET A 381 -12.45 8.84 33.04
N GLU A 382 -11.23 9.28 33.35
CA GLU A 382 -10.26 8.57 34.22
C GLU A 382 -10.68 8.63 35.71
N GLY A 383 -11.95 8.35 35.98
CA GLY A 383 -12.45 7.84 37.25
C GLY A 383 -12.66 6.32 37.22
N ASP A 384 -13.09 5.72 36.11
CA ASP A 384 -13.41 4.28 36.13
C ASP A 384 -13.70 3.69 34.73
N ILE A 385 -12.67 3.20 33.99
CA ILE A 385 -12.78 2.12 32.97
C ILE A 385 -11.45 1.93 32.21
N ARG A 386 -10.44 1.39 32.88
CA ARG A 386 -9.15 1.04 32.28
C ARG A 386 -9.20 -0.34 31.61
N SER A 387 -10.06 -0.57 30.60
CA SER A 387 -10.06 -1.86 29.87
C SER A 387 -10.79 -1.88 28.51
N ASN A 388 -10.39 -1.08 27.50
CA ASN A 388 -10.75 -1.46 26.11
C ASN A 388 -9.93 -0.87 24.94
N SER A 389 -8.77 -0.23 25.15
CA SER A 389 -8.06 0.49 24.08
C SER A 389 -7.14 -0.38 23.19
N SER A 390 -7.29 -1.71 23.20
CA SER A 390 -6.28 -2.63 22.68
C SER A 390 -6.20 -2.77 21.15
N ASP A 391 -7.09 -2.17 20.35
CA ASP A 391 -7.11 -2.41 18.90
C ASP A 391 -7.12 -1.15 17.99
N GLU A 392 -7.36 0.07 18.49
CA GLU A 392 -7.67 1.20 17.59
C GLU A 392 -6.44 1.95 17.02
N VAL A 393 -5.26 1.86 17.66
CA VAL A 393 -4.07 2.61 17.19
C VAL A 393 -3.31 1.87 16.09
N SER A 394 -3.52 0.56 15.92
CA SER A 394 -2.78 -0.23 14.93
C SER A 394 -3.42 -0.31 13.55
N ASP A 395 -4.69 0.10 13.43
CA ASP A 395 -5.46 0.10 12.19
C ASP A 395 -6.23 1.44 12.09
N THR A 396 -5.58 2.47 11.59
CA THR A 396 -6.19 3.77 11.28
C THR A 396 -7.17 3.60 10.10
N SER A 397 -8.35 3.02 10.33
CA SER A 397 -9.45 3.00 9.36
C SER A 397 -10.81 2.84 10.03
N VAL A 398 -11.55 3.94 10.09
CA VAL A 398 -12.93 4.00 10.58
C VAL A 398 -13.89 3.61 9.45
N ASN A 399 -14.97 2.91 9.81
CA ASN A 399 -16.27 3.28 9.25
C ASN A 399 -17.37 3.17 10.31
N ASN A 400 -18.28 4.15 10.28
CA ASN A 400 -19.41 4.30 11.17
C ASN A 400 -20.46 3.20 11.00
N THR A 401 -20.98 2.71 12.12
CA THR A 401 -22.39 2.29 12.25
C THR A 401 -22.77 2.43 13.72
N PRO A 402 -23.75 3.27 14.09
CA PRO A 402 -24.27 3.30 15.45
C PRO A 402 -25.12 2.05 15.65
N ILE A 403 -24.62 1.06 16.37
CA ILE A 403 -25.47 -0.01 16.88
C ILE A 403 -26.08 0.51 18.18
N ASN A 404 -27.29 1.07 18.07
CA ASN A 404 -28.23 1.11 19.18
C ASN A 404 -28.45 -0.33 19.66
N SER A 405 -28.00 -0.63 20.88
CA SER A 405 -28.43 -1.83 21.63
C SER A 405 -28.26 -1.58 23.12
N THR A 406 -28.97 -0.59 23.66
CA THR A 406 -29.44 -0.63 25.04
C THR A 406 -30.63 -1.60 25.08
N ALA A 407 -30.34 -2.90 25.18
CA ALA A 407 -31.31 -3.88 25.65
C ALA A 407 -30.99 -4.12 27.13
N THR A 408 -31.60 -3.29 27.98
CA THR A 408 -31.61 -3.42 29.42
C THR A 408 -32.32 -4.73 29.78
N TYR A 409 -31.56 -5.80 30.04
CA TYR A 409 -32.09 -6.97 30.74
C TYR A 409 -32.11 -6.66 32.24
N THR A 410 -33.23 -6.14 32.71
CA THR A 410 -33.55 -6.06 34.14
C THR A 410 -33.80 -7.47 34.68
N ASN A 411 -32.83 -8.00 35.43
CA ASN A 411 -33.05 -9.14 36.31
C ASN A 411 -33.95 -8.69 37.47
N LYS A 412 -35.25 -9.04 37.42
CA LYS A 412 -36.11 -9.03 38.60
C LYS A 412 -35.69 -10.19 39.51
N SER A 413 -34.95 -9.89 40.58
CA SER A 413 -34.79 -10.79 41.71
C SER A 413 -36.12 -10.87 42.47
N THR A 414 -36.70 -12.05 42.49
CA THR A 414 -37.82 -12.42 43.36
C THR A 414 -37.34 -12.47 44.82
N SER A 415 -37.77 -11.52 45.63
CA SER A 415 -37.66 -11.58 47.09
C SER A 415 -38.73 -12.53 47.64
N LYS A 416 -38.29 -13.56 48.38
CA LYS A 416 -39.17 -14.33 49.27
C LYS A 416 -39.48 -13.49 50.52
N PRO A 417 -40.72 -13.51 51.05
CA PRO A 417 -41.02 -12.92 52.34
C PRO A 417 -40.52 -13.84 53.46
N LYS A 418 -39.85 -13.27 54.46
CA LYS A 418 -39.62 -13.93 55.76
C LYS A 418 -40.78 -13.58 56.67
N THR A 419 -41.43 -14.63 57.16
CA THR A 419 -42.33 -14.64 58.31
C THR A 419 -41.53 -14.64 59.62
N HIS A 420 -42.18 -14.04 60.62
CA HIS A 420 -41.82 -13.87 62.04
C HIS A 420 -40.84 -12.76 62.40
#